data_AF-A0A7Y2CQY8-F1
#
_entry.id   AF-A0A7Y2CQY8-F1
#
_cell.length_a   1.000
_cell.length_b   1.000
_cell.length_c   1.000
_cell.angle_alpha   90.00
_cell.angle_beta   90.00
_cell.angle_gamma   90.00
#
_symmetry.space_group_name_H-M   'P 1'
#
loop_
_entity.id
_entity.type
_entity.pdbx_description
1 polymer ?
#
loop_
_entity_poly.entity_id
_entity_poly.type
_entity_poly.pdbx_seq_one_letter_code
_entity_poly.pdbx_strand_id
1 'polypeptide(L)'
;MPPSILKTGWSTGAVAVVDALGVKRLRESRQPADIAQRVREAARTAMHLQNGYLTQVAGHQYPYHSHPLAMDFAALSDTVIVAASVPIETEEPDPQLLSDMVWRTALSLGYLVRRATQADPPLAYRGAIALGRLWRDDYEPPDFPVIQGPAVELALIEYEQAKGAFIHVVNPPDPFESSPWFGYPLLSKMFLNWKVPLKGSCSPQERKVLTPFFDLLPTTDEGQRMIAGFDQATRAKRDYNRHTMRFISHCEVAET
;
A
#
# COMPACT_ATOMS: atom_id res chain seq x y z
N MET A 1 11.25 22.12 -11.15
CA MET A 1 11.65 20.71 -10.94
C MET A 1 12.90 20.47 -11.79
N PRO A 2 14.00 19.92 -11.24
CA PRO A 2 15.10 19.47 -12.09
C PRO A 2 14.61 18.36 -13.02
N PRO A 3 15.15 18.24 -14.25
CA PRO A 3 14.77 17.18 -15.18
C PRO A 3 15.04 15.83 -14.52
N SER A 4 14.02 15.00 -14.44
CA SER A 4 14.10 13.66 -13.87
C SER A 4 15.06 12.85 -14.72
N ILE A 5 16.21 12.46 -14.16
CA ILE A 5 17.08 11.44 -14.76
C ILE A 5 16.32 10.12 -14.56
N LEU A 6 15.39 9.84 -15.46
CA LEU A 6 14.62 8.61 -15.47
C LEU A 6 14.98 7.88 -16.76
N LYS A 7 15.48 6.65 -16.59
CA LYS A 7 15.89 5.77 -17.68
C LYS A 7 14.85 4.66 -17.78
N THR A 8 14.24 4.52 -18.96
CA THR A 8 13.56 3.27 -19.33
C THR A 8 14.52 2.11 -19.11
N GLY A 9 14.10 1.10 -18.35
CA GLY A 9 15.00 -0.01 -18.01
C GLY A 9 14.52 -0.88 -16.86
N TRP A 10 15.32 -1.91 -16.61
CA TRP A 10 15.16 -2.78 -15.44
C TRP A 10 15.68 -2.07 -14.19
N SER A 11 15.00 -2.29 -13.07
CA SER A 11 15.36 -1.79 -11.75
C SER A 11 14.89 -2.78 -10.67
N THR A 12 15.43 -2.62 -9.47
CA THR A 12 14.87 -3.27 -8.28
C THR A 12 13.87 -2.32 -7.62
N GLY A 13 12.72 -2.85 -7.20
CA GLY A 13 11.71 -2.06 -6.52
C GLY A 13 10.68 -2.87 -5.75
N ALA A 14 9.91 -2.18 -4.93
CA ALA A 14 8.72 -2.71 -4.27
C ALA A 14 7.47 -2.25 -5.00
N VAL A 15 6.67 -3.19 -5.49
CA VAL A 15 5.41 -2.94 -6.19
C VAL A 15 4.26 -3.40 -5.31
N ALA A 16 3.30 -2.51 -5.10
CA ALA A 16 2.02 -2.84 -4.56
C ALA A 16 0.95 -2.80 -5.63
N VAL A 17 0.13 -3.85 -5.66
CA VAL A 17 -1.12 -3.87 -6.41
C VAL A 17 -2.25 -4.03 -5.41
N VAL A 18 -3.18 -3.08 -5.43
CA VAL A 18 -4.33 -3.08 -4.52
C VAL A 18 -5.63 -2.88 -5.29
N ASP A 19 -6.68 -3.57 -4.88
CA ASP A 19 -8.00 -3.56 -5.50
C ASP A 19 -9.04 -3.05 -4.51
N ALA A 20 -9.84 -2.08 -4.95
CA ALA A 20 -10.87 -1.46 -4.15
C ALA A 20 -12.11 -2.37 -4.02
N LEU A 21 -12.32 -2.88 -2.81
CA LEU A 21 -13.54 -3.56 -2.42
C LEU A 21 -14.69 -2.56 -2.27
N GLY A 22 -15.88 -2.98 -2.69
CA GLY A 22 -17.11 -2.17 -2.63
C GLY A 22 -17.45 -1.43 -3.92
N VAL A 23 -16.52 -1.30 -4.88
CA VAL A 23 -16.74 -0.56 -6.14
C VAL A 23 -17.91 -1.08 -6.97
N LYS A 24 -18.15 -2.40 -6.97
CA LYS A 24 -19.30 -3.00 -7.71
C LYS A 24 -20.64 -2.37 -7.33
N ARG A 25 -20.87 -2.09 -6.04
CA ARG A 25 -22.10 -1.42 -5.57
C ARG A 25 -22.20 0.03 -6.02
N LEU A 26 -21.05 0.67 -6.25
CA LEU A 26 -21.00 2.06 -6.69
C LEU A 26 -21.37 2.16 -8.16
N ARG A 27 -20.94 1.19 -8.98
CA ARG A 27 -21.31 1.12 -10.39
C ARG A 27 -22.81 0.95 -10.60
N GLU A 28 -23.52 0.38 -9.62
CA GLU A 28 -24.97 0.20 -9.65
C GLU A 28 -25.75 1.47 -9.25
N SER A 29 -25.12 2.42 -8.55
CA SER A 29 -25.81 3.54 -7.88
C SER A 29 -25.28 4.93 -8.23
N ARG A 30 -24.13 5.05 -8.91
CA ARG A 30 -23.48 6.32 -9.24
C ARG A 30 -22.89 6.34 -10.65
N GLN A 31 -22.59 7.54 -11.15
CA GLN A 31 -21.95 7.68 -12.46
C GLN A 31 -20.50 7.15 -12.41
N PRO A 32 -20.03 6.42 -13.44
CA PRO A 32 -18.66 5.90 -13.50
C PRO A 32 -17.57 6.97 -13.32
N ALA A 33 -17.82 8.21 -13.74
CA ALA A 33 -16.89 9.33 -13.60
C ALA A 33 -16.59 9.67 -12.13
N ASP A 34 -17.60 9.61 -11.25
CA ASP A 34 -17.44 9.93 -9.83
C ASP A 34 -16.55 8.92 -9.11
N ILE A 35 -16.66 7.65 -9.49
CA ILE A 35 -15.85 6.55 -8.93
C ILE A 35 -14.39 6.75 -9.34
N ALA A 36 -14.16 6.99 -10.64
CA ALA A 36 -12.82 7.21 -11.18
C ALA A 36 -12.15 8.46 -10.55
N GLN A 37 -12.92 9.55 -10.38
CA GLN A 37 -12.43 10.75 -9.72
C GLN A 37 -12.01 10.48 -8.27
N ARG A 38 -12.81 9.73 -7.50
CA ARG A 38 -12.50 9.42 -6.10
C ARG A 38 -11.25 8.56 -5.93
N VAL A 39 -11.08 7.55 -6.77
CA VAL A 39 -9.86 6.74 -6.77
C VAL A 39 -8.64 7.63 -7.07
N ARG A 40 -8.76 8.54 -8.05
CA ARG A 40 -7.70 9.52 -8.38
C ARG A 40 -7.44 10.54 -7.27
N GLU A 41 -8.46 10.99 -6.56
CA GLU A 41 -8.32 11.95 -5.45
C GLU A 41 -7.66 11.29 -4.23
N ALA A 42 -8.09 10.09 -3.87
CA ALA A 42 -7.49 9.32 -2.77
C ALA A 42 -6.01 9.03 -3.08
N ALA A 43 -5.73 8.64 -4.32
CA ALA A 43 -4.39 8.47 -4.86
C ALA A 43 -3.50 9.73 -4.77
N ARG A 44 -3.96 10.84 -5.35
CA ARG A 44 -3.22 12.12 -5.34
C ARG A 44 -2.97 12.60 -3.92
N THR A 45 -3.97 12.44 -3.04
CA THR A 45 -3.86 12.81 -1.63
C THR A 45 -2.85 11.92 -0.91
N ALA A 46 -2.83 10.61 -1.18
CA ALA A 46 -1.84 9.70 -0.61
C ALA A 46 -0.41 10.08 -1.00
N MET A 47 -0.16 10.40 -2.29
CA MET A 47 1.15 10.89 -2.74
C MET A 47 1.53 12.23 -2.08
N HIS A 48 0.57 13.16 -1.98
CA HIS A 48 0.82 14.46 -1.37
C HIS A 48 1.13 14.35 0.12
N LEU A 49 0.36 13.55 0.86
CA LEU A 49 0.55 13.31 2.29
C LEU A 49 1.84 12.55 2.56
N GLN A 50 2.20 11.57 1.73
CA GLN A 50 3.49 10.90 1.82
C GLN A 50 4.64 11.90 1.66
N ASN A 51 4.60 12.74 0.63
CA ASN A 51 5.64 13.74 0.40
C ASN A 51 5.71 14.77 1.53
N GLY A 52 4.55 15.24 2.03
CA GLY A 52 4.47 16.15 3.18
C GLY A 52 5.03 15.53 4.46
N TYR A 53 4.64 14.30 4.76
CA TYR A 53 5.09 13.56 5.95
C TYR A 53 6.59 13.24 5.88
N LEU A 54 7.08 12.75 4.74
CA LEU A 54 8.51 12.53 4.52
C LEU A 54 9.31 13.82 4.68
N THR A 55 8.78 14.96 4.23
CA THR A 55 9.43 16.27 4.40
C THR A 55 9.46 16.71 5.87
N GLN A 56 8.37 16.48 6.62
CA GLN A 56 8.29 16.83 8.05
C GLN A 56 9.19 15.94 8.92
N VAL A 57 9.21 14.63 8.66
CA VAL A 57 10.06 13.67 9.37
C VAL A 57 11.53 13.86 8.98
N ALA A 58 11.85 14.11 7.71
CA ALA A 58 13.22 14.43 7.28
C ALA A 58 13.72 15.78 7.81
N GLY A 59 12.82 16.73 8.08
CA GLY A 59 13.13 18.00 8.73
C GLY A 59 13.54 17.86 10.20
N HIS A 60 13.37 16.68 10.81
CA HIS A 60 13.84 16.36 12.15
C HIS A 60 15.04 15.39 12.04
N GLN A 61 16.22 15.96 11.78
CA GLN A 61 17.54 15.37 12.04
C GLN A 61 17.79 13.91 11.59
N TYR A 62 17.54 13.55 10.33
CA TYR A 62 18.14 12.33 9.78
C TYR A 62 18.76 12.52 8.40
N PRO A 63 20.05 12.16 8.22
CA PRO A 63 20.75 12.23 6.95
C PRO A 63 20.46 10.96 6.12
N TYR A 64 19.20 10.66 5.79
CA TYR A 64 18.89 9.58 4.86
C TYR A 64 18.54 10.15 3.48
N HIS A 65 19.59 10.63 2.84
CA HIS A 65 19.69 10.99 1.42
C HIS A 65 20.60 9.99 0.67
N SER A 66 20.65 8.70 1.02
CA SER A 66 21.59 7.82 0.31
C SER A 66 21.11 7.45 -1.09
N HIS A 67 19.80 7.23 -1.31
CA HIS A 67 19.29 6.86 -2.63
C HIS A 67 17.99 7.60 -2.99
N PRO A 68 17.96 8.43 -4.05
CA PRO A 68 16.70 8.95 -4.58
C PRO A 68 15.88 7.77 -5.08
N LEU A 69 14.72 7.52 -4.47
CA LEU A 69 13.75 6.52 -4.95
C LEU A 69 12.75 7.19 -5.89
N ALA A 70 12.48 6.55 -7.01
CA ALA A 70 11.42 6.94 -7.90
C ALA A 70 10.11 6.32 -7.39
N MET A 71 9.11 7.15 -7.15
CA MET A 71 7.78 6.74 -6.70
C MET A 71 6.82 6.86 -7.88
N ASP A 72 6.18 5.75 -8.25
CA ASP A 72 5.19 5.70 -9.31
C ASP A 72 3.81 5.37 -8.76
N PHE A 73 2.80 5.97 -9.39
CA PHE A 73 1.41 5.75 -9.06
C PHE A 73 0.60 5.58 -10.34
N ALA A 74 -0.20 4.52 -10.39
CA ALA A 74 -1.19 4.32 -11.46
C ALA A 74 -2.53 3.86 -10.88
N ALA A 75 -3.63 4.30 -11.49
CA ALA A 75 -4.97 3.83 -11.16
C ALA A 75 -5.68 3.32 -12.41
N LEU A 76 -6.09 2.05 -12.38
CA LEU A 76 -6.79 1.34 -13.44
C LEU A 76 -8.17 0.91 -12.91
N SER A 77 -9.17 1.76 -13.10
CA SER A 77 -10.53 1.59 -12.57
C SER A 77 -10.56 1.50 -11.03
N ASP A 78 -10.69 0.30 -10.47
CA ASP A 78 -10.69 -0.04 -9.05
C ASP A 78 -9.33 -0.53 -8.53
N THR A 79 -8.40 -0.78 -9.44
CA THR A 79 -7.03 -1.19 -9.10
C THR A 79 -6.12 0.02 -8.99
N VAL A 80 -5.29 0.04 -7.95
CA VAL A 80 -4.25 1.02 -7.72
C VAL A 80 -2.90 0.30 -7.66
N ILE A 81 -1.93 0.86 -8.36
CA ILE A 81 -0.54 0.41 -8.38
C ILE A 81 0.31 1.50 -7.76
N VAL A 82 1.15 1.11 -6.80
CA VAL A 82 2.16 1.98 -6.20
C VAL A 82 3.50 1.26 -6.34
N ALA A 83 4.51 1.92 -6.90
CA ALA A 83 5.85 1.35 -6.96
C ALA A 83 6.88 2.32 -6.38
N ALA A 84 7.85 1.76 -5.68
CA ALA A 84 9.07 2.45 -5.26
C ALA A 84 10.25 1.72 -5.88
N SER A 85 11.07 2.40 -6.67
CA SER A 85 12.23 1.78 -7.35
C SER A 85 13.48 2.64 -7.27
N VAL A 86 14.63 2.00 -7.43
CA VAL A 86 15.90 2.71 -7.64
C VAL A 86 16.02 3.16 -9.11
N PRO A 87 16.55 4.37 -9.39
CA PRO A 87 16.72 4.88 -10.75
C PRO A 87 17.72 4.09 -11.62
N ILE A 88 18.53 3.23 -11.01
CA ILE A 88 19.56 2.43 -11.67
C ILE A 88 19.50 1.01 -11.12
N GLU A 89 19.59 0.01 -12.00
CA GLU A 89 19.71 -1.39 -11.60
C GLU A 89 20.94 -1.56 -10.70
N THR A 90 20.73 -2.13 -9.53
CA THR A 90 21.77 -2.50 -8.58
C THR A 90 21.81 -4.01 -8.55
N GLU A 91 22.97 -4.61 -8.83
CA GLU A 91 23.12 -6.08 -8.85
C GLU A 91 22.82 -6.68 -7.48
N GLU A 92 23.25 -6.01 -6.41
CA GLU A 92 23.02 -6.41 -5.02
C GLU A 92 22.54 -5.19 -4.20
N PRO A 93 21.24 -4.90 -4.18
CA PRO A 93 20.70 -3.80 -3.40
C PRO A 93 20.84 -4.07 -1.90
N ASP A 94 21.30 -3.05 -1.16
CA ASP A 94 21.37 -3.06 0.29
C ASP A 94 20.02 -3.50 0.92
N PRO A 95 19.99 -4.47 1.85
CA PRO A 95 18.78 -4.84 2.59
C PRO A 95 18.05 -3.65 3.23
N GLN A 96 18.78 -2.61 3.63
CA GLN A 96 18.19 -1.39 4.16
C GLN A 96 17.40 -0.61 3.08
N LEU A 97 17.94 -0.55 1.86
CA LEU A 97 17.30 0.07 0.70
C LEU A 97 16.06 -0.71 0.25
N LEU A 98 16.15 -2.05 0.22
CA LEU A 98 15.01 -2.91 -0.07
C LEU A 98 13.88 -2.71 0.95
N SER A 99 14.24 -2.58 2.22
CA SER A 99 13.29 -2.25 3.27
C SER A 99 12.69 -0.86 3.05
N ASP A 100 13.48 0.18 2.79
CA ASP A 100 12.98 1.54 2.52
C ASP A 100 11.93 1.55 1.40
N MET A 101 12.14 0.82 0.31
CA MET A 101 11.17 0.70 -0.78
C MET A 101 9.83 0.14 -0.30
N VAL A 102 9.83 -0.97 0.44
CA VAL A 102 8.59 -1.58 0.97
C VAL A 102 7.87 -0.63 1.92
N TRP A 103 8.64 0.02 2.80
CA TRP A 103 8.11 0.96 3.79
C TRP A 103 7.47 2.19 3.13
N ARG A 104 8.10 2.78 2.11
CA ARG A 104 7.54 3.92 1.36
C ARG A 104 6.28 3.54 0.60
N THR A 105 6.29 2.40 -0.08
CA THR A 105 5.10 1.88 -0.78
C THR A 105 3.96 1.65 0.21
N ALA A 106 4.23 1.03 1.36
CA ALA A 106 3.23 0.79 2.39
C ALA A 106 2.69 2.07 3.02
N LEU A 107 3.54 3.08 3.23
CA LEU A 107 3.12 4.39 3.75
C LEU A 107 2.13 5.07 2.80
N SER A 108 2.38 5.04 1.48
CA SER A 108 1.43 5.56 0.48
C SER A 108 0.09 4.83 0.57
N LEU A 109 0.12 3.50 0.71
CA LEU A 109 -1.10 2.68 0.81
C LEU A 109 -1.85 2.92 2.12
N GLY A 110 -1.15 3.11 3.24
CA GLY A 110 -1.77 3.40 4.53
C GLY A 110 -2.62 4.67 4.46
N TYR A 111 -2.07 5.74 3.88
CA TYR A 111 -2.82 6.98 3.64
C TYR A 111 -3.95 6.82 2.62
N LEU A 112 -3.74 6.04 1.55
CA LEU A 112 -4.79 5.71 0.60
C LEU A 112 -5.98 5.03 1.29
N VAL A 113 -5.72 4.00 2.09
CA VAL A 113 -6.73 3.22 2.81
C VAL A 113 -7.47 4.10 3.83
N ARG A 114 -6.76 4.93 4.60
CA ARG A 114 -7.37 5.88 5.53
C ARG A 114 -8.35 6.81 4.84
N ARG A 115 -7.93 7.45 3.74
CA ARG A 115 -8.81 8.37 3.00
C ARG A 115 -10.00 7.67 2.37
N ALA A 116 -9.78 6.48 1.83
CA ALA A 116 -10.81 5.73 1.13
C ALA A 116 -11.90 5.17 2.07
N THR A 117 -11.50 4.71 3.26
CA THR A 117 -12.45 4.20 4.26
C THR A 117 -13.31 5.30 4.88
N GLN A 118 -12.85 6.54 4.86
CA GLN A 118 -13.60 7.69 5.35
C GLN A 118 -14.41 8.42 4.27
N ALA A 119 -14.28 8.00 3.00
CA ALA A 119 -15.03 8.59 1.91
C ALA A 119 -16.53 8.20 1.97
N ASP A 120 -17.39 8.98 1.32
CA ASP A 120 -18.78 8.56 1.05
C ASP A 120 -19.01 8.28 -0.44
N PRO A 121 -19.26 7.01 -0.83
CA PRO A 121 -19.32 5.82 0.00
C PRO A 121 -17.91 5.29 0.31
N PRO A 122 -17.75 4.56 1.44
CA PRO A 122 -16.44 4.11 1.86
C PRO A 122 -15.94 2.95 0.99
N LEU A 123 -14.63 2.94 0.77
CA LEU A 123 -13.91 1.89 0.06
C LEU A 123 -12.88 1.26 1.01
N ALA A 124 -12.71 -0.06 0.88
CA ALA A 124 -11.64 -0.79 1.54
C ALA A 124 -10.75 -1.42 0.46
N TYR A 125 -9.47 -1.62 0.75
CA TYR A 125 -8.55 -2.23 -0.21
C TYR A 125 -8.11 -3.61 0.24
N ARG A 126 -7.93 -4.50 -0.73
CA ARG A 126 -7.06 -5.67 -0.58
C ARG A 126 -5.87 -5.50 -1.50
N GLY A 127 -4.75 -6.12 -1.17
CA GLY A 127 -3.54 -5.94 -1.93
C GLY A 127 -2.43 -6.87 -1.53
N ALA A 128 -1.37 -6.81 -2.32
CA ALA A 128 -0.09 -7.40 -1.98
C ALA A 128 1.03 -6.42 -2.36
N ILE A 129 2.10 -6.41 -1.56
CA ILE A 129 3.35 -5.73 -1.84
C ILE A 129 4.41 -6.80 -2.12
N ALA A 130 4.97 -6.77 -3.31
CA ALA A 130 6.04 -7.67 -3.74
C ALA A 130 7.32 -6.88 -4.01
N LEU A 131 8.44 -7.41 -3.57
CA LEU A 131 9.76 -6.87 -3.79
C LEU A 131 10.45 -7.63 -4.92
N GLY A 132 11.14 -6.96 -5.84
CA GLY A 132 11.93 -7.66 -6.85
C GLY A 132 12.25 -6.80 -8.06
N ARG A 133 12.55 -7.47 -9.18
CA ARG A 133 12.85 -6.81 -10.44
C ARG A 133 11.56 -6.30 -11.09
N LEU A 134 11.62 -5.09 -11.60
CA LEU A 134 10.59 -4.46 -12.42
C LEU A 134 11.25 -3.71 -13.58
N TRP A 135 10.55 -3.67 -14.69
CA TRP A 135 10.88 -2.81 -15.81
C TRP A 135 9.94 -1.62 -15.81
N ARG A 136 10.53 -0.44 -16.00
CA ARG A 136 9.83 0.84 -16.04
C ARG A 136 10.06 1.46 -17.41
N ASP A 137 8.98 1.91 -18.04
CA ASP A 137 9.02 2.82 -19.19
C ASP A 137 8.45 4.17 -18.81
N ASP A 138 9.28 5.19 -18.97
CA ASP A 138 8.87 6.58 -18.87
C ASP A 138 8.62 7.12 -20.28
N TYR A 139 7.65 6.56 -20.99
CA TYR A 139 7.25 7.08 -22.30
C TYR A 139 6.48 8.39 -22.12
N GLU A 140 6.80 9.41 -22.92
CA GLU A 140 5.99 10.63 -22.98
C GLU A 140 4.69 10.38 -23.77
N PRO A 141 3.53 10.87 -23.28
CA PRO A 141 3.35 11.72 -22.11
C PRO A 141 3.38 10.95 -20.77
N PRO A 142 3.99 11.55 -19.72
CA PRO A 142 4.39 10.91 -18.46
C PRO A 142 3.24 10.54 -17.50
N ASP A 143 2.00 10.51 -17.97
CA ASP A 143 0.84 10.38 -17.09
C ASP A 143 0.61 8.95 -16.58
N PHE A 144 1.21 7.94 -17.24
CA PHE A 144 1.07 6.54 -16.90
C PHE A 144 2.38 5.77 -17.14
N PRO A 145 3.28 5.66 -16.14
CA PRO A 145 4.48 4.84 -16.31
C PRO A 145 4.06 3.39 -16.58
N VAL A 146 4.67 2.78 -17.61
CA VAL A 146 4.46 1.35 -17.86
C VAL A 146 5.36 0.58 -16.90
N ILE A 147 4.74 -0.14 -15.97
CA ILE A 147 5.45 -0.96 -14.98
C ILE A 147 5.09 -2.43 -15.23
N GLN A 148 6.11 -3.25 -15.49
CA GLN A 148 5.94 -4.70 -15.71
C GLN A 148 7.09 -5.48 -15.08
N GLY A 149 6.95 -6.81 -14.99
CA GLY A 149 8.01 -7.71 -14.53
C GLY A 149 7.64 -8.56 -13.32
N PRO A 150 8.59 -9.39 -12.83
CA PRO A 150 8.31 -10.43 -11.84
C PRO A 150 7.69 -9.92 -10.54
N ALA A 151 8.10 -8.75 -10.05
CA ALA A 151 7.51 -8.16 -8.84
C ALA A 151 6.03 -7.80 -9.05
N VAL A 152 5.67 -7.26 -10.23
CA VAL A 152 4.29 -6.93 -10.57
C VAL A 152 3.44 -8.20 -10.66
N GLU A 153 3.94 -9.22 -11.36
CA GLU A 153 3.26 -10.51 -11.52
C GLU A 153 3.02 -11.19 -10.17
N LEU A 154 4.01 -11.19 -9.28
CA LEU A 154 3.88 -11.76 -7.95
C LEU A 154 2.84 -11.00 -7.11
N ALA A 155 2.85 -9.67 -7.14
CA ALA A 155 1.84 -8.86 -6.46
C ALA A 155 0.43 -9.14 -7.03
N LEU A 156 0.30 -9.29 -8.35
CA LEU A 156 -0.94 -9.64 -9.04
C LEU A 156 -1.47 -11.02 -8.62
N ILE A 157 -0.60 -12.02 -8.49
CA ILE A 157 -0.99 -13.36 -8.06
C ILE A 157 -1.48 -13.33 -6.60
N GLU A 158 -0.78 -12.61 -5.71
CA GLU A 158 -1.06 -12.68 -4.27
C GLU A 158 -2.25 -11.80 -3.85
N TYR A 159 -2.50 -10.64 -4.47
CA TYR A 159 -3.65 -9.81 -4.09
C TYR A 159 -4.98 -10.52 -4.36
N GLU A 160 -5.05 -11.35 -5.41
CA GLU A 160 -6.27 -12.09 -5.74
C GLU A 160 -6.58 -13.21 -4.73
N GLN A 161 -5.56 -13.72 -4.03
CA GLN A 161 -5.71 -14.85 -3.12
C GLN A 161 -6.34 -14.45 -1.78
N ALA A 162 -6.13 -13.22 -1.30
CA ALA A 162 -6.61 -12.78 0.00
C ALA A 162 -8.16 -12.81 0.14
N LYS A 163 -8.66 -13.37 1.24
CA LYS A 163 -10.09 -13.41 1.61
C LYS A 163 -10.45 -12.34 2.65
N GLY A 164 -10.15 -11.08 2.35
CA GLY A 164 -10.48 -9.92 3.18
C GLY A 164 -9.84 -8.65 2.64
N ALA A 165 -10.04 -7.53 3.31
CA ALA A 165 -9.40 -6.25 3.00
C ALA A 165 -8.00 -6.18 3.66
N PHE A 166 -7.08 -7.01 3.15
CA PHE A 166 -5.70 -7.09 3.65
C PHE A 166 -4.74 -6.58 2.59
N ILE A 167 -3.78 -5.76 2.98
CA ILE A 167 -2.59 -5.46 2.17
C ILE A 167 -1.42 -6.12 2.88
N HIS A 168 -0.74 -7.06 2.23
CA HIS A 168 0.29 -7.88 2.87
C HIS A 168 1.57 -7.92 2.03
N VAL A 169 2.71 -8.12 2.70
CA VAL A 169 4.01 -8.26 2.03
C VAL A 169 4.23 -9.73 1.68
N VAL A 170 4.53 -10.01 0.41
CA VAL A 170 4.69 -11.37 -0.11
C VAL A 170 6.05 -11.95 0.28
N ASN A 171 7.11 -11.19 0.00
CA ASN A 171 8.51 -11.53 0.21
C ASN A 171 9.22 -10.36 0.90
N PRO A 172 9.08 -10.23 2.24
CA PRO A 172 9.76 -9.19 2.98
C PRO A 172 11.29 -9.32 2.82
N PRO A 173 12.05 -8.22 2.66
CA PRO A 173 13.51 -8.28 2.75
C PRO A 173 13.93 -8.74 4.16
N ASP A 174 15.04 -9.47 4.25
CA ASP A 174 15.67 -9.83 5.52
C ASP A 174 16.95 -8.99 5.72
N PRO A 175 17.12 -8.32 6.88
CA PRO A 175 16.15 -8.17 7.96
C PRO A 175 15.06 -7.14 7.63
N PHE A 176 13.78 -7.48 7.79
CA PHE A 176 12.68 -6.52 7.55
C PHE A 176 12.68 -5.36 8.55
N GLU A 177 13.24 -5.64 9.73
CA GLU A 177 13.31 -4.78 10.90
C GLU A 177 14.62 -3.97 10.97
N SER A 178 15.57 -4.20 10.03
CA SER A 178 16.78 -3.37 9.91
C SER A 178 16.55 -2.07 9.15
N SER A 179 15.32 -1.83 8.70
CA SER A 179 14.89 -0.55 8.15
C SER A 179 15.13 0.56 9.18
N PRO A 180 15.67 1.72 8.78
CA PRO A 180 15.81 2.85 9.71
C PRO A 180 14.43 3.30 10.21
N TRP A 181 13.36 3.02 9.43
CA TRP A 181 11.96 3.27 9.80
C TRP A 181 11.46 2.43 10.97
N PHE A 182 12.02 1.24 11.21
CA PHE A 182 11.59 0.37 12.31
C PHE A 182 11.91 0.97 13.69
N GLY A 183 12.96 1.80 13.78
CA GLY A 183 13.31 2.53 14.99
C GLY A 183 12.34 3.66 15.35
N TYR A 184 11.40 4.01 14.47
CA TYR A 184 10.44 5.08 14.72
C TYR A 184 9.15 4.53 15.34
N PRO A 185 8.72 5.03 16.52
CA PRO A 185 7.58 4.48 17.26
C PRO A 185 6.25 4.38 16.50
N LEU A 186 6.01 5.28 15.54
CA LEU A 186 4.80 5.26 14.69
C LEU A 186 4.92 4.21 13.59
N LEU A 187 6.08 4.16 12.94
CA LEU A 187 6.30 3.30 11.79
C LEU A 187 6.48 1.85 12.23
N SER A 188 7.09 1.57 13.38
CA SER A 188 7.22 0.22 13.92
C SER A 188 5.89 -0.55 14.03
N LYS A 189 4.76 0.16 14.13
CA LYS A 189 3.41 -0.40 14.17
C LYS A 189 2.81 -0.68 12.79
N MET A 190 3.40 -0.16 11.71
CA MET A 190 2.83 -0.20 10.36
C MET A 190 2.59 -1.62 9.84
N PHE A 191 3.37 -2.60 10.29
CA PHE A 191 3.19 -3.99 9.92
C PHE A 191 2.94 -4.87 11.15
N LEU A 192 1.88 -5.66 11.10
CA LEU A 192 1.58 -6.68 12.09
C LEU A 192 1.70 -8.07 11.47
N ASN A 193 2.20 -9.02 12.25
CA ASN A 193 2.14 -10.43 11.85
C ASN A 193 0.69 -10.90 11.96
N TRP A 194 0.11 -11.36 10.86
CA TRP A 194 -1.27 -11.83 10.85
C TRP A 194 -1.44 -13.05 9.95
N LYS A 195 -2.39 -13.91 10.34
CA LYS A 195 -2.77 -15.11 9.59
C LYS A 195 -3.78 -14.76 8.50
N VAL A 196 -3.27 -14.46 7.30
CA VAL A 196 -4.07 -14.08 6.14
C VAL A 196 -4.76 -15.32 5.56
N PRO A 197 -6.11 -15.34 5.47
CA PRO A 197 -6.83 -16.42 4.81
C PRO A 197 -6.71 -16.28 3.29
N LEU A 198 -6.18 -17.30 2.63
CA LEU A 198 -5.99 -17.33 1.17
C LEU A 198 -7.01 -18.25 0.47
N LYS A 199 -7.30 -17.99 -0.80
CA LYS A 199 -8.05 -18.89 -1.70
C LYS A 199 -7.22 -20.15 -1.97
N GLY A 200 -7.87 -21.30 -2.07
CA GLY A 200 -7.20 -22.58 -2.34
C GLY A 200 -6.34 -23.15 -1.21
N SER A 201 -5.99 -22.37 -0.19
CA SER A 201 -5.26 -22.87 0.99
C SER A 201 -6.20 -23.45 2.04
N CYS A 202 -5.81 -24.60 2.61
CA CYS A 202 -6.49 -25.23 3.74
C CYS A 202 -6.26 -24.49 5.06
N SER A 203 -5.17 -23.71 5.16
CA SER A 203 -4.81 -22.96 6.38
C SER A 203 -4.47 -21.50 6.07
N PRO A 204 -4.81 -20.56 6.98
CA PRO A 204 -4.30 -19.19 6.92
C PRO A 204 -2.76 -19.17 6.95
N GLN A 205 -2.15 -18.30 6.14
CA GLN A 205 -0.70 -18.13 6.10
C GLN A 205 -0.28 -16.92 6.92
N GLU A 206 0.78 -17.05 7.70
CA GLU A 206 1.36 -15.93 8.44
C GLU A 206 2.08 -14.97 7.48
N ARG A 207 1.71 -13.69 7.53
CA ARG A 207 2.24 -12.64 6.66
C ARG A 207 2.40 -11.34 7.46
N LYS A 208 3.28 -10.45 6.99
CA LYS A 208 3.33 -9.05 7.44
C LYS A 208 2.20 -8.28 6.75
N VAL A 209 1.23 -7.81 7.53
CA VAL A 209 0.03 -7.11 7.03
C VAL A 209 0.09 -5.65 7.45
N LEU A 210 -0.20 -4.76 6.50
CA LEU A 210 -0.28 -3.33 6.73
C LEU A 210 -1.45 -3.02 7.68
N THR A 211 -1.17 -2.37 8.81
CA THR A 211 -2.22 -1.80 9.66
C THR A 211 -2.67 -0.45 9.09
N PRO A 212 -3.98 -0.18 9.01
CA PRO A 212 -4.48 1.12 8.59
C PRO A 212 -4.37 2.19 9.70
N PHE A 213 -4.00 1.80 10.93
CA PHE A 213 -3.96 2.65 12.13
C PHE A 213 -2.55 3.06 12.58
N PHE A 214 -1.54 2.89 11.70
CA PHE A 214 -0.13 3.06 12.06
C PHE A 214 0.20 4.47 12.63
N ASP A 215 -0.55 5.50 12.24
CA ASP A 215 -0.38 6.87 12.71
C ASP A 215 -1.57 7.41 13.51
N LEU A 216 -2.52 6.55 13.90
CA LEU A 216 -3.78 6.95 14.52
C LEU A 216 -4.34 5.86 15.43
N LEU A 217 -4.69 6.21 16.67
CA LEU A 217 -5.33 5.26 17.58
C LEU A 217 -6.75 4.88 17.12
N PRO A 218 -7.12 3.59 17.10
CA PRO A 218 -8.46 3.10 16.77
C PRO A 218 -9.58 3.70 17.63
N THR A 219 -9.27 4.08 18.87
CA THR A 219 -10.22 4.62 19.85
C THR A 219 -10.62 6.07 19.59
N THR A 220 -9.92 6.77 18.69
CA THR A 220 -10.27 8.15 18.32
C THR A 220 -11.51 8.20 17.42
N ASP A 221 -12.18 9.35 17.34
CA ASP A 221 -13.31 9.57 16.42
C ASP A 221 -12.94 9.27 14.96
N GLU A 222 -11.71 9.56 14.59
CA GLU A 222 -11.21 9.26 13.26
C GLU A 222 -10.97 7.75 13.07
N GLY A 223 -10.42 7.07 14.07
CA GLY A 223 -10.25 5.61 14.08
C GLY A 223 -11.58 4.89 13.97
N GLN A 224 -12.57 5.29 14.77
CA GLN A 224 -13.92 4.73 14.74
C GLN A 224 -14.62 4.93 13.39
N ARG A 225 -14.42 6.10 12.74
CA ARG A 225 -14.92 6.33 11.38
C ARG A 225 -14.28 5.38 10.36
N MET A 226 -12.98 5.11 10.48
CA MET A 226 -12.31 4.14 9.60
C MET A 226 -12.85 2.72 9.80
N ILE A 227 -13.06 2.29 11.05
CA ILE A 227 -13.65 0.99 11.39
C ILE A 227 -15.04 0.84 10.74
N ALA A 228 -15.90 1.85 10.90
CA ALA A 228 -17.22 1.86 10.28
C ALA A 228 -17.14 1.80 8.74
N GLY A 229 -16.17 2.51 8.15
CA GLY A 229 -15.88 2.47 6.72
C GLY A 229 -15.49 1.09 6.21
N PHE A 230 -14.60 0.40 6.93
CA PHE A 230 -14.21 -0.99 6.62
C PHE A 230 -15.40 -1.95 6.70
N ASP A 231 -16.23 -1.84 7.75
CA ASP A 231 -17.42 -2.67 7.90
C ASP A 231 -18.36 -2.46 6.70
N GLN A 232 -18.72 -1.21 6.41
CA GLN A 232 -19.62 -0.86 5.32
C GLN A 232 -19.10 -1.33 3.94
N ALA A 233 -17.82 -1.10 3.65
CA ALA A 233 -17.21 -1.45 2.35
C ALA A 233 -17.16 -2.97 2.12
N THR A 234 -16.98 -3.77 3.19
CA THR A 234 -16.81 -5.23 3.09
C THR A 234 -18.08 -6.03 3.31
N ARG A 235 -19.14 -5.43 3.87
CA ARG A 235 -20.40 -6.08 4.29
C ARG A 235 -21.08 -6.93 3.21
N ALA A 236 -20.88 -6.60 1.93
CA ALA A 236 -21.46 -7.34 0.80
C ALA A 236 -20.98 -8.80 0.71
N LYS A 237 -19.79 -9.10 1.24
CA LYS A 237 -19.19 -10.43 1.23
C LYS A 237 -18.92 -10.87 2.65
N ARG A 238 -19.83 -11.67 3.22
CA ARG A 238 -19.81 -12.11 4.64
C ARG A 238 -18.44 -12.63 5.09
N ASP A 239 -17.79 -13.46 4.29
CA ASP A 239 -16.47 -13.99 4.64
C ASP A 239 -15.40 -12.88 4.69
N TYR A 240 -15.39 -11.97 3.71
CA TYR A 240 -14.42 -10.87 3.66
C TYR A 240 -14.61 -9.94 4.86
N ASN A 241 -15.85 -9.56 5.16
CA ASN A 241 -16.16 -8.73 6.31
C ASN A 241 -15.71 -9.38 7.62
N ARG A 242 -16.07 -10.66 7.85
CA ARG A 242 -15.64 -11.39 9.05
C ARG A 242 -14.13 -11.40 9.23
N HIS A 243 -13.37 -11.68 8.16
CA HIS A 243 -11.91 -11.74 8.24
C HIS A 243 -11.30 -10.35 8.43
N THR A 244 -11.83 -9.34 7.76
CA THR A 244 -11.38 -7.95 7.88
C THR A 244 -11.60 -7.43 9.30
N MET A 245 -12.82 -7.54 9.83
CA MET A 245 -13.14 -7.01 11.16
C MET A 245 -12.37 -7.72 12.27
N ARG A 246 -12.06 -9.02 12.13
CA ARG A 246 -11.17 -9.72 13.07
C ARG A 246 -9.76 -9.15 13.11
N PHE A 247 -9.23 -8.76 11.96
CA PHE A 247 -7.91 -8.12 11.91
C PHE A 247 -7.94 -6.71 12.47
N ILE A 248 -8.99 -5.94 12.19
CA ILE A 248 -9.18 -4.61 12.78
C ILE A 248 -9.20 -4.68 14.30
N SER A 249 -9.96 -5.62 14.89
CA SER A 249 -9.94 -5.84 16.34
C SER A 249 -8.58 -6.33 16.88
N HIS A 250 -7.78 -7.01 16.06
CA HIS A 250 -6.42 -7.36 16.45
C HIS A 250 -5.50 -6.14 16.49
N CYS A 251 -5.64 -5.20 15.54
CA CYS A 251 -4.92 -3.93 15.58
C CYS A 251 -5.23 -3.15 16.86
N GLU A 252 -6.50 -3.14 17.31
CA GLU A 252 -6.90 -2.46 18.56
C GLU A 252 -6.15 -3.00 19.78
N VAL A 253 -6.01 -4.33 19.90
CA VAL A 253 -5.31 -4.98 21.02
C VAL A 253 -3.80 -4.78 20.94
N ALA A 254 -3.23 -4.76 19.74
CA ALA A 254 -1.79 -4.56 19.56
C ALA A 254 -1.32 -3.13 19.94
N GLU A 255 -2.26 -2.19 20.10
CA GLU A 255 -1.96 -0.80 20.43
C GLU A 255 -2.20 -0.42 21.90
N THR A 256 -2.86 -1.27 22.69
CA THR A 256 -3.05 -1.14 24.15
C THR A 256 -1.92 -1.79 24.94
#